data_AF-A0A922XS33-F1
#
_entry.id   AF-A0A922XS33-F1
#
_cell.length_a   1.000
_cell.length_b   1.000
_cell.length_c   1.000
_cell.angle_alpha   90.00
_cell.angle_beta   90.00
_cell.angle_gamma   90.00
#
_symmetry.space_group_name_H-M   'P 1'
#
loop_
_entity.id
_entity.type
_entity.pdbx_description
1 polymer ?
#
loop_
_entity_poly.entity_id
_entity_poly.type
_entity_poly.pdbx_seq_one_letter_code
_entity_poly.pdbx_strand_id
1 'polypeptide(L)' 'LDMDFEGKPFGPMPYLLAVAEFVTKVHAICTQTGELASFSYRLNEDSAQVMLGEKDKYEARNRKSFVEGMSNRESKS' A
#
# COMPACT_ATOMS: atom_id res chain seq x y z
N LEU A 1 0.85 -7.19 -6.39
CA LEU A 1 0.69 -5.84 -5.79
C LEU A 1 1.44 -4.88 -6.69
N ASP A 2 0.87 -3.72 -7.02
CA ASP A 2 1.54 -2.69 -7.82
C ASP A 2 2.49 -1.81 -6.98
N MET A 3 2.18 -1.65 -5.68
CA MET A 3 3.01 -0.93 -4.71
C MET A 3 3.28 -1.80 -3.47
N ASP A 4 4.39 -1.55 -2.78
CA ASP A 4 4.70 -2.09 -1.46
C ASP A 4 4.10 -1.25 -0.32
N PHE A 5 4.41 -1.62 0.92
CA PHE A 5 3.86 -0.96 2.10
C PHE A 5 4.35 0.47 2.31
N GLU A 6 5.46 0.85 1.67
CA GLU A 6 5.99 2.21 1.66
C GLU A 6 5.38 3.05 0.54
N GLY A 7 4.51 2.46 -0.29
CA GLY A 7 3.95 3.11 -1.47
C GLY A 7 4.94 3.19 -2.63
N LYS A 8 6.06 2.44 -2.58
CA LYS A 8 7.02 2.32 -3.68
C LYS A 8 6.57 1.22 -4.64
N PRO A 9 6.95 1.28 -5.93
CA PRO A 9 6.53 0.24 -6.85
C PRO A 9 7.09 -1.13 -6.48
N PHE A 10 6.24 -2.17 -6.60
CA PHE A 10 6.60 -3.50 -6.15
C PHE A 10 7.38 -4.27 -7.23
N GLY A 11 8.69 -4.49 -7.01
CA GLY A 11 9.53 -5.33 -7.86
C GLY A 11 9.41 -4.98 -9.37
N PRO A 12 9.11 -5.95 -10.25
CA PRO A 12 9.06 -5.73 -11.70
C PRO A 12 7.79 -5.02 -12.19
N MET A 13 6.84 -4.70 -11.31
CA MET A 13 5.52 -4.18 -11.73
C MET A 13 5.56 -2.92 -12.59
N PRO A 14 6.43 -1.91 -12.36
CA PRO A 14 6.53 -0.76 -13.25
C PRO A 14 6.80 -1.14 -14.71
N TYR A 15 7.68 -2.11 -14.92
CA TYR A 15 8.05 -2.58 -16.26
C TYR A 15 6.89 -3.32 -16.92
N LEU A 16 6.20 -4.18 -16.16
CA LEU A 16 5.02 -4.89 -16.66
C LEU A 16 3.90 -3.93 -17.04
N LEU A 17 3.69 -2.87 -16.26
CA LEU A 17 2.71 -1.83 -16.57
C LEU A 17 3.07 -1.04 -17.83
N ALA A 18 4.35 -0.81 -18.11
CA ALA A 18 4.79 -0.06 -19.28
C ALA A 18 4.60 -0.81 -20.61
N VAL A 19 4.58 -2.14 -20.58
CA VAL A 19 4.45 -2.99 -21.78
C VAL A 19 3.06 -3.64 -21.92
N ALA A 20 2.14 -3.39 -20.99
CA ALA A 20 0.82 -3.99 -21.00
C ALA A 20 -0.12 -3.26 -21.97
N GLU A 21 -0.80 -4.02 -22.82
CA GLU A 21 -1.85 -3.50 -23.71
C GLU A 21 -3.11 -3.06 -22.92
N PHE A 22 -3.40 -3.78 -21.82
CA PHE A 22 -4.54 -3.50 -20.93
C PHE A 22 -4.14 -3.65 -19.47
N VAL A 23 -4.57 -2.70 -18.64
CA VAL A 23 -4.33 -2.70 -17.19
C VAL A 23 -5.66 -2.51 -16.46
N THR A 24 -5.98 -3.43 -15.55
CA THR A 24 -7.08 -3.26 -14.58
C THR A 24 -6.50 -3.15 -13.17
N LYS A 25 -6.60 -1.96 -12.58
CA LYS A 25 -6.21 -1.74 -11.19
C LYS A 25 -7.42 -1.95 -10.29
N VAL A 26 -7.35 -2.99 -9.45
CA VAL A 26 -8.39 -3.28 -8.46
C VAL A 26 -8.26 -2.36 -7.25
N HIS A 27 -9.40 -2.01 -6.67
CA HIS A 27 -9.48 -1.16 -5.48
C HIS A 27 -10.12 -1.92 -4.32
N ALA A 28 -9.65 -1.61 -3.11
CA ALA A 28 -10.26 -2.09 -1.87
C ALA A 28 -11.12 -0.97 -1.24
N ILE A 29 -11.69 -1.23 -0.06
CA ILE A 29 -12.36 -0.21 0.76
C ILE A 29 -11.40 0.23 1.87
N CYS A 30 -11.26 1.54 2.03
CA CYS A 30 -10.40 2.16 3.04
C CYS A 30 -10.95 1.85 4.43
N THR A 31 -10.12 1.25 5.30
CA THR A 31 -10.51 0.93 6.68
C THR A 31 -10.69 2.18 7.55
N GLN A 32 -10.10 3.32 7.16
CA GLN A 32 -10.14 4.57 7.91
C GLN A 32 -11.32 5.48 7.51
N THR A 33 -11.75 5.43 6.24
CA THR A 33 -12.72 6.39 5.69
C THR A 33 -13.90 5.75 4.95
N GLY A 34 -13.82 4.47 4.57
CA GLY A 34 -14.83 3.80 3.75
C GLY A 34 -14.77 4.12 2.25
N GLU A 35 -13.86 4.99 1.80
CA GLU A 35 -13.67 5.33 0.39
C GLU A 35 -12.83 4.28 -0.36
N LEU A 36 -12.64 4.44 -1.67
CA LEU A 36 -11.76 3.57 -2.45
C LEU A 36 -10.31 3.66 -1.96
N ALA A 37 -9.72 2.49 -1.68
CA ALA A 37 -8.35 2.33 -1.23
C ALA A 37 -7.46 1.79 -2.36
N SER A 38 -6.23 2.29 -2.39
CA SER A 38 -5.20 1.88 -3.35
C SER A 38 -3.85 1.57 -2.69
N PHE A 39 -3.73 1.73 -1.37
CA PHE A 39 -2.48 1.56 -0.63
C PHE A 39 -2.65 0.49 0.43
N SER A 40 -1.60 -0.30 0.63
CA SER A 40 -1.50 -1.28 1.71
C SER A 40 -0.63 -0.69 2.82
N TYR A 41 -1.27 -0.15 3.86
CA TYR A 41 -0.58 0.37 5.03
C TYR A 41 -0.24 -0.76 5.99
N ARG A 42 1.05 -1.07 6.16
CA ARG A 42 1.51 -2.03 7.16
C ARG A 42 1.26 -1.49 8.56
N LEU A 43 0.94 -2.33 9.55
CA LEU A 43 0.67 -1.90 10.94
C LEU A 43 1.89 -1.97 11.87
N ASN A 44 2.80 -2.92 11.65
CA ASN A 44 4.02 -3.08 12.44
C ASN A 44 5.20 -2.26 11.88
N GLU A 45 6.29 -2.18 12.67
CA GLU A 45 7.52 -1.44 12.34
C GLU A 45 8.56 -2.29 11.59
N ASP A 46 8.19 -3.49 11.18
CA ASP A 46 9.09 -4.35 10.43
C ASP A 46 9.37 -3.76 9.04
N SER A 47 10.65 -3.66 8.69
CA SER A 47 11.15 -3.08 7.44
C SER A 47 11.31 -4.11 6.32
N ALA A 48 11.06 -5.41 6.57
CA ALA A 48 11.16 -6.44 5.55
C ALA A 48 10.14 -6.21 4.43
N GLN A 49 10.60 -6.03 3.19
CA GLN A 49 9.70 -5.74 2.05
C GLN A 49 8.70 -6.88 1.81
N VAL A 50 9.17 -8.14 1.92
CA VAL A 50 8.32 -9.33 1.78
C VAL A 50 8.00 -9.87 3.16
N MET A 51 6.73 -9.81 3.53
CA MET A 51 6.21 -10.41 4.76
C MET A 51 4.87 -11.09 4.49
N LEU A 52 4.76 -12.36 4.90
CA LEU A 52 3.49 -13.08 4.92
C LEU A 52 2.65 -12.63 6.12
N GLY A 53 1.43 -12.18 5.84
CA GLY A 53 0.46 -11.77 6.86
C GLY A 53 -0.85 -11.32 6.22
N GLU A 54 -1.94 -11.54 6.94
CA GLU A 54 -3.29 -11.18 6.50
C GLU A 54 -3.71 -9.82 7.09
N LYS A 55 -5.00 -9.65 7.43
CA LYS A 55 -5.60 -8.37 7.87
C LYS A 55 -4.95 -7.79 9.13
N ASP A 56 -4.38 -8.63 9.98
CA ASP A 56 -3.82 -8.21 11.27
C ASP A 56 -2.51 -7.42 11.11
N LYS A 57 -1.91 -7.46 9.92
CA LYS A 57 -0.63 -6.78 9.62
C LYS A 57 -0.76 -5.65 8.62
N TYR A 58 -1.88 -5.58 7.87
CA TYR A 58 -2.07 -4.59 6.81
C TYR A 58 -3.50 -4.04 6.77
N GLU A 59 -3.60 -2.72 6.59
CA GLU A 59 -4.83 -2.02 6.30
C GLU A 59 -4.87 -1.49 4.87
N ALA A 60 -6.00 -1.62 4.19
CA ALA A 60 -6.23 -0.91 2.95
C ALA A 60 -6.56 0.55 3.26
N ARG A 61 -5.81 1.49 2.67
CA ARG A 61 -6.01 2.93 2.87
C ARG A 61 -6.18 3.70 1.56
N ASN A 62 -7.01 4.73 1.60
CA ASN A 62 -7.03 5.76 0.56
C ASN A 62 -5.72 6.58 0.63
N ARG A 63 -5.48 7.41 -0.39
CA ARG A 63 -4.24 8.20 -0.46
C ARG A 63 -4.01 9.08 0.76
N LYS A 64 -5.06 9.75 1.23
CA LYS A 64 -4.98 10.70 2.34
C LYS A 64 -4.58 10.00 3.64
N SER A 65 -5.32 8.97 4.04
CA SER A 65 -5.07 8.21 5.27
C SER A 65 -3.76 7.41 5.23
N PHE A 66 -3.28 7.07 4.03
CA PHE A 66 -1.94 6.49 3.87
C PHE A 66 -0.86 7.53 4.18
N VAL A 67 -0.87 8.69 3.52
CA VAL A 67 0.14 9.75 3.71
C VAL A 67 0.16 10.27 5.15
N GLU A 68 -1.02 10.50 5.74
CA GLU A 68 -1.14 10.88 7.15
C GLU A 68 -0.55 9.81 8.08
N GLY A 69 -0.83 8.53 7.80
CA GLY A 69 -0.25 7.42 8.56
C GLY A 69 1.27 7.36 8.48
N MET A 70 1.85 7.60 7.30
CA MET A 70 3.30 7.57 7.09
C MET A 70 3.98 8.76 7.78
N SER A 71 3.44 9.97 7.66
CA SER A 71 3.93 11.17 8.36
C SER A 71 3.92 11.01 9.88
N ASN A 72 2.87 10.36 10.42
CA ASN A 72 2.77 10.04 11.85
C ASN A 72 3.77 8.98 12.34
N ARG A 73 4.39 8.21 11.44
CA ARG A 73 5.47 7.27 11.78
C ARG A 73 6.82 7.97 11.83
N GLU A 74 7.11 8.79 10.82
CA GLU A 74 8.34 9.56 10.74
C GLU A 74 8.50 10.54 11.91
N SER A 75 7.39 11.13 12.38
CA SER A 75 7.38 12.02 13.56
C SER A 75 7.52 11.30 14.90
N LYS A 76 7.46 9.97 14.93
CA LYS A 76 7.64 9.14 16.15
C LYS A 76 8.99 8.42 16.21
N SER A 77 9.76 8.45 15.12
CA SER A 77 11.11 7.88 15.03
C SER A 77 12.18 8.93 15.32
#